data_AF-A0A9E0J415-F1
#
_entry.id   AF-A0A9E0J415-F1
#
_cell.length_a   1.000
_cell.length_b   1.000
_cell.length_c   1.000
_cell.angle_alpha   90.00
_cell.angle_beta   90.00
_cell.angle_gamma   90.00
#
_symmetry.space_group_name_H-M   'P 1'
#
loop_
_entity.id
_entity.type
_entity.pdbx_description
1 polymer ?
#
loop_
_entity_poly.entity_id
_entity_poly.type
_entity_poly.pdbx_seq_one_letter_code
_entity_poly.pdbx_strand_id
1 'polypeptide(L)'
;MNREVLRKMPRWLMLLVAIFFATTGTVQARGSAEEIARLGRQLTCMGAEKSGTPGGVAEWTGKWLGAAPGMVTTPGVHPADPYAHEKPLLTITAQNLATYADHLGEGQKAIFRKYPNTFRMQVYPS
;
A
#
# COMPACT_ATOMS: atom_id res chain seq x y z
N MET A 1 -22.16 21.17 -30.20
CA MET A 1 -22.49 20.08 -31.15
C MET A 1 -23.71 20.51 -31.96
N ASN A 2 -23.54 20.70 -33.28
CA ASN A 2 -24.51 21.41 -34.11
C ASN A 2 -25.73 20.51 -34.42
N ARG A 3 -26.95 20.95 -34.11
CA ARG A 3 -28.19 20.14 -34.25
C ARG A 3 -28.42 19.63 -35.68
N GLU A 4 -27.85 20.29 -36.68
CA GLU A 4 -27.93 19.89 -38.08
C GLU A 4 -27.15 18.61 -38.43
N VAL A 5 -26.03 18.35 -37.75
CA VAL A 5 -25.18 17.17 -38.04
C VAL A 5 -25.90 15.88 -37.64
N LEU A 6 -26.65 15.93 -36.54
CA LEU A 6 -27.46 14.80 -36.05
C LEU A 6 -28.58 14.41 -37.03
N ARG A 7 -29.12 15.35 -37.82
CA ARG A 7 -30.25 15.07 -38.72
C ARG A 7 -29.85 14.37 -40.02
N LYS A 8 -28.56 14.45 -40.40
CA LYS A 8 -28.00 13.84 -41.62
C LYS A 8 -27.34 12.49 -41.38
N MET A 9 -27.12 12.10 -40.12
CA MET A 9 -26.57 10.79 -39.79
C MET A 9 -27.62 9.71 -40.09
N PRO A 10 -27.27 8.68 -40.87
CA PRO A 10 -28.25 7.70 -41.27
C PRO A 10 -28.57 6.79 -40.07
N ARG A 11 -29.84 6.36 -39.94
CA ARG A 11 -30.36 5.68 -38.73
C ARG A 11 -29.55 4.46 -38.28
N TRP A 12 -28.91 3.76 -39.21
CA TRP A 12 -27.98 2.65 -38.92
C TRP A 12 -26.69 3.10 -38.22
N LEU A 13 -26.18 4.30 -38.50
CA LEU A 13 -25.02 4.88 -37.81
C LEU A 13 -25.36 5.23 -36.34
N MET A 14 -26.58 5.69 -36.07
CA MET A 14 -27.05 5.90 -34.68
C MET A 14 -27.23 4.57 -33.92
N LEU A 15 -27.72 3.53 -34.60
CA LEU A 15 -27.82 2.18 -34.05
C LEU A 15 -26.44 1.58 -33.73
N LEU A 16 -25.45 1.78 -34.59
CA LEU A 16 -24.07 1.29 -34.37
C LEU A 16 -23.40 1.98 -33.18
N VAL A 17 -23.60 3.29 -33.01
CA VAL A 17 -23.09 4.03 -31.83
C VAL A 17 -23.76 3.56 -30.54
N ALA A 18 -25.07 3.27 -30.57
CA ALA A 18 -25.80 2.75 -29.41
C ALA A 18 -25.32 1.33 -29.01
N ILE A 19 -25.02 0.47 -29.99
CA ILE A 19 -24.46 -0.88 -29.75
C ILE A 19 -23.05 -0.77 -29.15
N PHE A 20 -22.21 0.15 -29.64
CA PHE A 20 -20.87 0.36 -29.10
C PHE A 20 -20.89 0.78 -27.62
N PHE A 21 -21.77 1.73 -27.25
CA PHE A 21 -21.96 2.13 -25.84
C PHE A 21 -22.61 1.04 -24.96
N ALA A 22 -23.35 0.09 -25.53
CA ALA A 22 -23.92 -1.03 -24.77
C ALA A 22 -22.88 -2.09 -24.36
N THR A 23 -21.70 -2.10 -24.99
CA THR A 23 -20.64 -3.08 -24.70
C THR A 23 -19.60 -2.63 -23.67
N THR A 24 -19.60 -1.34 -23.28
CA THR A 24 -18.61 -0.77 -22.34
C THR A 24 -18.89 -1.07 -20.86
N GLY A 25 -19.82 -1.98 -20.54
CA GLY A 25 -20.36 -2.19 -19.19
C GLY A 25 -19.80 -3.37 -18.39
N THR A 26 -18.88 -4.18 -18.92
CA THR A 26 -18.33 -5.30 -18.15
C THR A 26 -17.04 -4.91 -17.43
N VAL A 27 -17.19 -4.33 -16.24
CA VAL A 27 -16.05 -4.18 -15.33
C VAL A 27 -15.69 -5.57 -14.80
N GLN A 28 -14.65 -6.18 -15.38
CA GLN A 28 -13.99 -7.38 -14.86
C GLN A 28 -13.18 -6.99 -13.60
N ALA A 29 -13.88 -6.67 -12.50
CA ALA A 29 -13.23 -6.34 -11.22
C ALA A 29 -12.78 -7.59 -10.44
N ARG A 30 -13.14 -8.80 -10.91
CA ARG A 30 -12.78 -10.05 -10.25
C ARG A 30 -11.44 -10.55 -10.78
N GLY A 31 -10.49 -10.79 -9.87
CA GLY A 31 -9.24 -11.46 -10.22
C GLY A 31 -9.50 -12.87 -10.77
N SER A 32 -8.62 -13.32 -11.65
CA SER A 32 -8.62 -14.69 -12.18
C SER A 32 -8.48 -15.70 -11.03
N ALA A 33 -8.89 -16.95 -11.29
CA ALA A 33 -8.73 -18.03 -10.31
C ALA A 33 -7.25 -18.21 -9.91
N GLU A 34 -6.34 -17.99 -10.86
CA GLU A 34 -4.89 -18.05 -10.65
C GLU A 34 -4.40 -16.93 -9.74
N GLU A 35 -4.82 -15.68 -9.95
CA GLU A 35 -4.48 -14.55 -9.10
C GLU A 35 -5.01 -14.71 -7.68
N ILE A 36 -6.26 -15.17 -7.53
CA ILE A 36 -6.87 -15.45 -6.23
C ILE A 36 -6.09 -16.55 -5.51
N ALA A 37 -5.66 -17.59 -6.23
CA ALA A 37 -4.86 -18.66 -5.65
C ALA A 37 -3.49 -18.19 -5.13
N ARG A 38 -2.99 -17.00 -5.51
CA ARG A 38 -1.72 -16.45 -5.00
C ARG A 38 -1.86 -15.84 -3.60
N LEU A 39 -3.07 -15.42 -3.21
CA LEU A 39 -3.36 -14.86 -1.88
C LEU A 39 -3.11 -15.90 -0.78
N GLY A 40 -2.49 -15.47 0.32
CA GLY A 40 -2.09 -16.32 1.45
C GLY A 40 -0.85 -17.18 1.18
N ARG A 41 -0.44 -17.35 -0.07
CA ARG A 41 0.80 -18.05 -0.48
C ARG A 41 1.91 -17.05 -0.76
N GLN A 42 1.93 -16.50 -1.98
CA GLN A 42 2.93 -15.54 -2.44
C GLN A 42 2.56 -14.11 -2.03
N LEU A 43 1.26 -13.84 -1.96
CA LEU A 43 0.73 -12.56 -1.54
C LEU A 43 0.16 -12.66 -0.12
N THR A 44 0.14 -11.56 0.61
CA THR A 44 -0.65 -11.43 1.84
C THR A 44 -2.14 -11.56 1.51
N CYS A 45 -2.98 -11.70 2.53
CA CYS A 45 -4.44 -11.72 2.35
C CYS A 45 -4.99 -10.45 1.67
N MET A 46 -4.24 -9.35 1.72
CA MET A 46 -4.56 -8.06 1.09
C MET A 46 -3.90 -7.86 -0.28
N GLY A 47 -3.17 -8.87 -0.79
CA GLY A 47 -2.56 -8.82 -2.12
C GLY A 47 -1.16 -8.18 -2.19
N ALA A 48 -0.53 -7.86 -1.06
CA ALA A 48 0.86 -7.38 -1.05
C ALA A 48 1.84 -8.55 -1.19
N GLU A 49 3.05 -8.33 -1.70
CA GLU A 49 4.09 -9.36 -1.72
C GLU A 49 4.40 -9.85 -0.30
N LYS A 50 4.46 -11.17 -0.09
CA LYS A 50 4.70 -11.77 1.23
C LYS A 50 6.19 -11.88 1.54
N SER A 51 7.02 -12.11 0.53
CA SER A 51 8.45 -12.37 0.72
C SER A 51 9.20 -11.17 1.30
N GLY A 52 10.18 -11.42 2.16
CA GLY A 52 11.14 -10.43 2.57
C GLY A 52 12.12 -10.05 1.45
N THR A 53 12.99 -9.07 1.72
CA THR A 53 14.05 -8.66 0.80
C THR A 53 15.44 -8.83 1.43
N PRO A 54 16.49 -9.07 0.64
CA PRO A 54 17.87 -9.06 1.13
C PRO A 54 18.28 -7.72 1.76
N GLY A 55 17.57 -6.63 1.44
CA GLY A 55 17.78 -5.29 2.00
C GLY A 55 17.24 -5.07 3.41
N GLY A 56 16.73 -6.12 4.07
CA GLY A 56 16.36 -6.08 5.49
C GLY A 56 14.86 -5.98 5.78
N VAL A 57 14.00 -6.10 4.77
CA VAL A 57 12.55 -6.26 5.01
C VAL A 57 12.28 -7.73 5.30
N ALA A 58 11.73 -8.06 6.48
CA ALA A 58 11.38 -9.44 6.80
C ALA A 58 10.17 -9.95 6.01
N GLU A 59 10.07 -11.27 5.90
CA GLU A 59 8.87 -11.92 5.36
C GLU A 59 7.65 -11.58 6.21
N TRP A 60 6.52 -11.28 5.57
CA TRP A 60 5.25 -11.16 6.27
C TRP A 60 4.78 -12.54 6.73
N THR A 61 4.78 -12.76 8.05
CA THR A 61 4.35 -14.04 8.64
C THR A 61 2.89 -14.04 9.09
N GLY A 62 2.27 -12.87 9.24
CA GLY A 62 0.94 -12.76 9.84
C GLY A 62 0.90 -13.18 11.32
N LYS A 63 2.01 -12.99 12.05
CA LYS A 63 2.22 -13.44 13.44
C LYS A 63 1.02 -13.20 14.36
N TRP A 64 0.33 -12.07 14.21
CA TRP A 64 -0.88 -11.75 14.97
C TRP A 64 -2.08 -11.58 14.04
N LEU A 65 -3.03 -12.51 14.10
CA LEU A 65 -4.32 -12.43 13.42
C LEU A 65 -5.40 -11.75 14.30
N GLY A 66 -4.98 -11.14 15.41
CA GLY A 66 -5.82 -10.49 16.42
C GLY A 66 -4.95 -9.63 17.36
N ALA A 67 -5.43 -9.39 18.58
CA ALA A 67 -4.64 -8.67 19.58
C ALA A 67 -3.34 -9.42 19.89
N ALA A 68 -2.21 -8.69 19.88
CA ALA A 68 -0.94 -9.25 20.29
C ALA A 68 -0.96 -9.62 21.79
N PRO A 69 -0.08 -10.51 22.28
CA PRO A 69 -0.05 -10.91 23.68
C PRO A 69 0.09 -9.69 24.60
N GLY A 70 -0.78 -9.58 25.59
CA GLY A 70 -0.79 -8.46 26.54
C GLY A 70 -1.41 -7.17 26.00
N MET A 71 -1.89 -7.14 24.75
CA MET A 71 -2.59 -5.98 24.21
C MET A 71 -4.02 -5.92 24.75
N VAL A 72 -4.21 -5.13 25.80
CA VAL A 72 -5.54 -4.75 26.32
C VAL A 72 -5.92 -3.40 25.75
N THR A 73 -7.07 -3.32 25.10
CA THR A 73 -7.59 -2.07 24.51
C THR A 73 -8.73 -1.52 25.37
N THR A 74 -8.47 -0.44 26.09
CA THR A 74 -9.49 0.33 26.80
C THR A 74 -9.84 1.56 25.97
N PRO A 75 -11.12 1.88 25.74
CA PRO A 75 -11.50 3.09 25.01
C PRO A 75 -10.85 4.34 25.60
N GLY A 76 -10.21 5.15 24.74
CA GLY A 76 -9.51 6.37 25.16
C GLY A 76 -8.10 6.16 25.72
N VAL A 77 -7.60 4.92 25.81
CA VAL A 77 -6.24 4.61 26.27
C VAL A 77 -5.43 4.01 25.12
N HIS A 78 -4.17 4.44 24.99
CA HIS A 78 -3.25 3.82 24.03
C HIS A 78 -3.05 2.33 24.37
N PRO A 79 -3.20 1.42 23.39
CA PRO A 79 -2.96 0.00 23.62
C PRO A 79 -1.54 -0.27 24.12
N ALA A 80 -1.38 -1.30 24.95
CA ALA A 80 -0.07 -1.76 25.37
C ALA A 80 0.78 -2.15 24.16
N ASP A 81 2.05 -1.74 24.16
CA ASP A 81 3.01 -2.08 23.11
C ASP A 81 3.47 -3.54 23.28
N PRO A 82 3.17 -4.45 22.34
CA PRO A 82 3.61 -5.84 22.41
C PRO A 82 5.12 -6.02 22.27
N TYR A 83 5.84 -4.98 21.86
CA TYR A 83 7.29 -4.97 21.68
C TYR A 83 8.01 -4.01 22.65
N ALA A 84 7.39 -3.68 23.80
CA ALA A 84 7.92 -2.71 24.77
C ALA A 84 9.36 -3.00 25.29
N HIS A 85 9.85 -4.23 25.12
CA HIS A 85 11.20 -4.64 25.53
C HIS A 85 12.22 -4.60 24.38
N GLU A 86 11.78 -4.39 23.15
CA GLU A 86 12.69 -4.28 22.01
C GLU A 86 13.46 -2.97 22.06
N LYS A 87 14.70 -3.03 21.58
CA LYS A 87 15.59 -1.87 21.50
C LYS A 87 15.91 -1.60 20.03
N PRO A 88 16.06 -0.33 19.64
CA PRO A 88 16.51 -0.01 18.29
C PRO A 88 17.88 -0.62 18.01
N LEU A 89 18.03 -1.24 16.84
CA LEU A 89 19.32 -1.65 16.28
C LEU A 89 20.17 -0.41 15.94
N LEU A 90 19.53 0.63 15.41
CA LEU A 90 20.14 1.93 15.14
C LEU A 90 19.10 3.04 15.15
N THR A 91 19.58 4.28 15.22
CA THR A 91 18.74 5.47 15.08
C THR A 91 19.29 6.35 13.97
N ILE A 92 18.47 6.60 12.95
CA ILE A 92 18.77 7.55 11.88
C ILE A 92 18.33 8.93 12.33
N THR A 93 19.22 9.89 12.23
CA THR A 93 19.01 11.31 12.51
C THR A 93 19.44 12.12 11.29
N ALA A 94 19.17 13.44 11.28
CA ALA A 94 19.63 14.29 10.19
C ALA A 94 21.17 14.30 10.06
N GLN A 95 21.90 14.04 11.15
CA GLN A 95 23.37 14.05 11.18
C GLN A 95 24.00 12.82 10.50
N ASN A 96 23.34 11.66 10.53
CA ASN A 96 23.83 10.42 9.90
C ASN A 96 23.00 9.98 8.68
N LEU A 97 22.06 10.83 8.22
CA LEU A 97 21.17 10.57 7.11
C LEU A 97 21.91 10.11 5.84
N ALA A 98 23.06 10.73 5.55
CA ALA A 98 23.85 10.44 4.36
C ALA A 98 24.29 8.97 4.30
N THR A 99 24.58 8.35 5.44
CA THR A 99 24.99 6.93 5.54
C THR A 99 23.88 5.97 5.14
N TYR A 100 22.62 6.37 5.27
CA TYR A 100 21.44 5.52 5.04
C TYR A 100 20.55 6.03 3.90
N ALA A 101 21.03 6.97 3.10
CA ALA A 101 20.21 7.66 2.09
C ALA A 101 19.61 6.71 1.05
N ASP A 102 20.31 5.61 0.73
CA ASP A 102 19.87 4.61 -0.24
C ASP A 102 18.70 3.74 0.27
N HIS A 103 18.50 3.70 1.59
CA HIS A 103 17.38 2.99 2.22
C HIS A 103 16.15 3.89 2.43
N LEU A 104 16.24 5.17 2.07
CA LEU A 104 15.21 6.16 2.37
C LEU A 104 14.61 6.72 1.10
N GLY A 105 13.28 6.78 1.06
CA GLY A 105 12.56 7.49 0.01
C GLY A 105 12.73 9.01 0.13
N GLU A 106 12.52 9.73 -0.97
CA GLU A 106 12.65 11.20 -0.99
C GLU A 106 11.73 11.89 0.04
N GLY A 107 10.54 11.33 0.28
CA GLY A 107 9.63 11.81 1.32
C GLY A 107 10.25 11.73 2.72
N GLN A 108 10.91 10.61 3.07
CA GLN A 108 11.56 10.44 4.37
C GLN A 108 12.75 11.40 4.52
N LYS A 109 13.58 11.54 3.47
CA LYS A 109 14.68 12.52 3.44
C LYS A 109 14.16 13.96 3.63
N ALA A 110 13.02 14.28 3.03
CA ALA A 110 12.38 15.60 3.20
C ALA A 110 11.96 15.86 4.65
N ILE A 111 11.44 14.85 5.37
CA ILE A 111 11.10 15.00 6.80
C ILE A 111 12.34 15.30 7.64
N PHE A 112 13.46 14.60 7.41
CA PHE A 112 14.73 14.90 8.10
C PHE A 112 15.24 16.32 7.81
N ARG A 113 15.12 16.80 6.56
CA ARG A 113 15.46 18.20 6.21
C ARG A 113 14.56 19.22 6.88
N LYS A 114 13.26 18.93 7.00
CA LYS A 114 12.27 19.83 7.61
C LYS A 114 12.41 19.90 9.13
N TYR A 115 12.79 18.80 9.77
CA TYR A 115 12.85 18.65 11.23
C TYR A 115 14.18 18.06 11.71
N PRO A 116 15.33 18.72 11.42
CA PRO A 116 16.64 18.11 11.60
C PRO A 116 17.03 17.85 13.06
N ASN A 117 16.40 18.56 14.00
CA ASN A 117 16.72 18.48 15.43
C ASN A 117 15.74 17.63 16.24
N THR A 118 14.55 17.34 15.69
CA THR A 118 13.46 16.68 16.43
C THR A 118 13.06 15.33 15.84
N PHE A 119 13.21 15.16 14.53
CA PHE A 119 12.87 13.90 13.89
C PHE A 119 14.04 12.91 13.94
N ARG A 120 13.70 11.67 14.31
CA ARG A 120 14.60 10.53 14.36
C ARG A 120 13.82 9.27 14.00
N MET A 121 14.46 8.37 13.27
CA MET A 121 13.88 7.09 12.87
C MET A 121 14.62 5.99 13.61
N GLN A 122 13.92 5.30 14.51
CA GLN A 122 14.45 4.14 15.22
C GLN A 122 14.16 2.89 14.40
N VAL A 123 15.19 2.10 14.12
CA VAL A 123 15.09 0.85 13.35
C VAL A 123 15.19 -0.31 14.32
N TYR A 124 14.21 -1.21 14.30
CA TYR A 124 14.08 -2.36 15.21
C TYR A 124 14.36 -3.67 14.47
N PRO A 125 14.69 -4.76 15.19
CA PRO A 125 14.70 -6.10 14.58
C PRO A 125 13.30 -6.47 14.07
N SER A 126 13.24 -7.43 13.15
CA SER A 126 11.99 -7.93 12.56
C SER A 126 11.79 -9.42 12.81
#